data_AF-A0A383E0N5-F1
#
_entry.id   AF-A0A383E0N5-F1
#
_cell.length_a   1.000
_cell.length_b   1.000
_cell.length_c   1.000
_cell.angle_alpha   90.00
_cell.angle_beta   90.00
_cell.angle_gamma   90.00
#
_symmetry.space_group_name_H-M   'P 1'
#
loop_
_entity.id
_entity.type
_entity.pdbx_description
1 polymer ?
#
loop_
_entity_poly.entity_id
_entity_poly.type
_entity_poly.pdbx_seq_one_letter_code
_entity_poly.pdbx_strand_id
1 'polypeptide(L)'
;MPIIRFYLLSLIVLLAASFLINGCGDADDSYEGDPIEVLEEEAEEQKKPEEEPPPDSSPTSDSAPPVLKEVTAVASRTNDTSPSYTFSSNEEGLISYGGLCDSNLSIATNGNNFLIFKTKGDGSYADCVIYVTDSES
;
A
#
# COMPACT_ATOMS: atom_id res chain seq x y z
N MET A 1 -25.11 30.67 -16.90
CA MET A 1 -25.53 30.43 -15.50
C MET A 1 -24.26 30.26 -14.66
N PRO A 2 -24.03 31.11 -13.65
CA PRO A 2 -22.79 31.13 -12.86
C PRO A 2 -22.82 30.19 -11.63
N ILE A 3 -21.66 29.57 -11.37
CA ILE A 3 -20.91 29.32 -10.10
C ILE A 3 -21.68 29.11 -8.77
N ILE A 4 -21.13 28.22 -7.92
CA ILE A 4 -21.33 28.01 -6.45
C ILE A 4 -22.19 26.75 -6.18
N ARG A 5 -21.65 25.63 -5.68
CA ARG A 5 -21.21 25.42 -4.28
C ARG A 5 -20.07 24.39 -4.14
N PHE A 6 -18.87 24.88 -3.87
CA PHE A 6 -17.96 24.23 -2.92
C PHE A 6 -18.47 24.54 -1.49
N TYR A 7 -18.19 23.65 -0.54
CA TYR A 7 -18.60 23.62 0.88
C TYR A 7 -19.96 23.00 1.21
N LEU A 8 -19.96 21.71 1.54
CA LEU A 8 -20.51 21.22 2.81
C LEU A 8 -20.06 19.76 3.02
N LEU A 9 -18.96 19.56 3.75
CA LEU A 9 -18.71 18.42 4.67
C LEU A 9 -17.30 18.56 5.25
N SER A 10 -17.05 19.72 5.87
CA SER A 10 -16.13 19.78 7.00
C SER A 10 -16.84 19.13 8.18
N LEU A 11 -16.38 17.97 8.63
CA LEU A 11 -16.45 17.63 10.05
C LEU A 11 -15.25 16.77 10.43
N ILE A 12 -14.11 17.45 10.62
CA ILE A 12 -13.02 16.99 11.45
C ILE A 12 -13.56 16.95 12.89
N VAL A 13 -13.65 15.76 13.49
CA VAL A 13 -13.75 15.62 14.96
C VAL A 13 -12.48 14.91 15.43
N LEU A 14 -11.56 15.73 15.93
CA LEU A 14 -10.40 15.34 16.72
C LEU A 14 -10.88 14.69 18.02
N LEU A 15 -10.63 13.39 18.19
CA LEU A 15 -10.57 12.76 19.51
C LEU A 15 -9.11 12.59 19.89
N ALA A 16 -8.53 13.65 20.46
CA ALA A 16 -7.31 13.54 21.25
C ALA A 16 -7.67 12.84 22.56
N ALA A 17 -7.25 11.58 22.71
CA ALA A 17 -7.33 10.89 23.98
C ALA A 17 -6.23 11.43 24.90
N SER A 18 -6.59 12.38 25.76
CA SER A 18 -5.78 12.78 26.90
C SER A 18 -5.71 11.63 27.89
N PHE A 19 -4.64 10.85 27.86
CA PHE A 19 -4.36 9.88 28.93
C PHE A 19 -3.77 10.64 30.13
N LEU A 20 -4.63 10.96 31.09
CA LEU A 20 -4.23 11.33 32.44
C LEU A 20 -3.88 10.06 33.20
N ILE A 21 -2.59 9.73 33.28
CA ILE A 21 -2.08 8.87 34.34
C ILE A 21 -1.60 9.75 35.49
N ASN A 22 -2.43 9.78 36.52
CA ASN A 22 -2.13 10.24 37.87
C ASN A 22 -1.06 9.37 38.55
N GLY A 23 -0.28 9.98 39.45
CA GLY A 23 0.37 9.31 40.61
C GLY A 23 1.79 8.84 40.33
N CYS A 24 2.86 9.53 40.77
CA CYS A 24 3.33 9.84 42.13
C CYS A 24 3.95 8.63 42.85
N GLY A 25 5.24 8.76 43.19
CA GLY A 25 6.05 7.76 43.89
C GLY A 25 7.49 8.25 44.05
N ASP A 26 7.67 9.37 44.75
CA ASP A 26 8.95 9.67 45.39
C ASP A 26 9.07 8.74 46.62
N ALA A 27 10.11 7.92 46.64
CA ALA A 27 10.61 7.30 47.85
C ALA A 27 12.08 7.71 47.97
N ASP A 28 12.30 8.69 48.84
CA ASP A 28 13.57 8.94 49.48
C ASP A 28 13.92 7.73 50.35
N ASP A 29 15.06 7.09 50.08
CA ASP A 29 15.71 6.26 51.09
C ASP A 29 17.20 6.61 51.13
N SER A 30 17.55 7.23 52.25
CA SER A 30 18.89 7.60 52.67
C SER A 30 19.68 6.34 52.99
N TYR A 31 20.65 5.98 52.14
CA TYR A 31 21.61 4.92 52.45
C TYR A 31 22.79 5.49 53.24
N GLU A 32 22.79 5.30 54.57
CA GLU A 32 24.04 5.32 55.35
C GLU A 32 24.83 4.07 54.96
N GLY A 33 26.01 4.29 54.37
CA GLY A 33 26.90 3.22 53.95
C GLY A 33 27.62 2.58 55.12
N ASP A 34 27.50 1.25 55.23
CA ASP A 34 28.45 0.40 55.92
C ASP A 34 29.32 -0.34 54.88
N PRO A 35 30.62 -0.54 55.14
CA PRO A 35 31.56 -1.05 54.16
C PRO A 35 31.35 -2.56 53.94
N ILE A 36 30.97 -2.94 52.73
CA ILE A 36 30.97 -4.35 52.32
C ILE A 36 32.43 -4.77 52.11
N GLU A 37 32.90 -5.65 52.99
CA GLU A 37 34.15 -6.38 52.85
C GLU A 37 34.17 -7.18 51.54
N VAL A 38 35.27 -7.00 50.83
CA VAL A 38 35.62 -7.66 49.57
C VAL A 38 35.65 -9.17 49.79
N LEU A 39 34.75 -9.89 49.12
CA LEU A 39 35.02 -11.26 48.70
C LEU A 39 34.99 -11.25 47.18
N GLU A 40 36.19 -11.45 46.63
CA GLU A 40 36.46 -11.65 45.22
C GLU A 40 35.65 -12.86 44.73
N GLU A 41 34.69 -12.61 43.85
CA GLU A 41 34.32 -13.60 42.84
C GLU A 41 34.34 -12.82 41.53
N GLU A 42 35.23 -13.23 40.63
CA GLU A 42 35.51 -12.55 39.38
C GLU A 42 34.19 -12.31 38.64
N ALA A 43 33.85 -11.04 38.42
CA ALA A 43 32.81 -10.69 37.49
C ALA A 43 33.27 -11.20 36.12
N GLU A 44 32.74 -12.35 35.71
CA GLU A 44 32.68 -12.74 34.31
C GLU A 44 32.15 -11.52 33.55
N GLU A 45 33.06 -10.82 32.86
CA GLU A 45 32.70 -9.77 31.92
C GLU A 45 31.93 -10.46 30.81
N GLN A 46 30.61 -10.56 31.00
CA GLN A 46 29.70 -10.97 29.95
C GLN A 46 29.74 -9.86 28.91
N LYS A 47 30.68 -10.00 27.98
CA LYS A 47 30.66 -9.33 26.69
C LYS A 47 29.30 -9.63 26.09
N LYS A 48 28.40 -8.64 26.16
CA LYS A 48 27.15 -8.59 25.40
C LYS A 48 27.48 -9.10 24.00
N PRO A 49 26.83 -10.16 23.50
CA PRO A 49 26.97 -10.53 22.11
C PRO A 49 26.67 -9.28 21.30
N GLU A 50 27.67 -8.78 20.59
CA GLU A 50 27.46 -7.80 19.54
C GLU A 50 26.70 -8.60 18.48
N GLU A 51 25.38 -8.60 18.61
CA GLU A 51 24.49 -9.10 17.58
C GLU A 51 24.81 -8.25 16.35
N GLU A 52 25.49 -8.86 15.38
CA GLU A 52 25.75 -8.23 14.10
C GLU A 52 24.43 -7.62 13.64
N PRO A 53 24.39 -6.31 13.31
CA PRO A 53 23.17 -5.72 12.81
C PRO A 53 22.68 -6.61 11.65
N PRO A 54 21.39 -7.01 11.63
CA PRO A 54 20.86 -7.89 10.61
C PRO A 54 21.31 -7.37 9.24
N PRO A 55 21.78 -8.24 8.33
CA PRO A 55 22.35 -7.81 7.06
C PRO A 55 21.37 -6.84 6.42
N ASP A 56 21.83 -5.62 6.22
CA ASP A 56 21.11 -4.47 5.70
C ASP A 56 20.11 -4.90 4.63
N SER A 57 18.85 -5.11 5.03
CA SER A 57 17.76 -5.35 4.10
C SER A 57 17.37 -3.99 3.56
N SER A 58 18.26 -3.41 2.76
CA SER A 58 17.98 -2.23 1.97
C SER A 58 16.72 -2.53 1.15
N PRO A 59 15.72 -1.63 1.11
CA PRO A 59 14.56 -1.84 0.25
C PRO A 59 15.05 -1.98 -1.19
N THR A 60 14.84 -3.14 -1.79
CA THR A 60 15.05 -3.32 -3.22
C THR A 60 13.90 -2.64 -3.93
N SER A 61 14.14 -1.45 -4.46
CA SER A 61 13.16 -0.72 -5.24
C SER A 61 12.81 -1.54 -6.49
N ASP A 62 11.53 -1.89 -6.64
CA ASP A 62 11.03 -2.48 -7.87
C ASP A 62 10.76 -1.36 -8.88
N SER A 63 11.19 -1.58 -10.11
CA SER A 63 11.01 -0.63 -11.21
C SER A 63 10.67 -1.35 -12.51
N ALA A 64 10.42 -2.66 -12.46
CA ALA A 64 10.02 -3.42 -13.63
C ALA A 64 8.58 -3.02 -14.01
N PRO A 65 8.30 -2.66 -15.28
CA PRO A 65 6.94 -2.33 -15.66
C PRO A 65 6.05 -3.58 -15.69
N PRO A 66 4.75 -3.45 -15.38
CA PRO A 66 3.80 -4.55 -15.44
C PRO A 66 3.71 -5.18 -16.85
N VAL A 67 3.78 -6.50 -16.89
CA VAL A 67 3.63 -7.35 -18.07
C VAL A 67 2.20 -7.86 -18.17
N LEU A 68 1.52 -7.47 -19.25
CA LEU A 68 0.12 -7.82 -19.50
C LEU A 68 -0.01 -8.98 -20.49
N LYS A 69 -0.97 -9.87 -20.25
CA LYS A 69 -1.36 -10.92 -21.20
C LYS A 69 -2.88 -10.99 -21.34
N GLU A 70 -3.38 -11.14 -22.55
CA GLU A 70 -4.80 -11.41 -22.79
C GLU A 70 -5.14 -12.83 -22.34
N VAL A 71 -6.22 -12.97 -21.55
CA VAL A 71 -6.73 -14.25 -21.06
C VAL A 71 -8.05 -14.59 -21.75
N THR A 72 -8.95 -13.60 -21.82
CA THR A 72 -10.25 -13.71 -22.50
C THR A 72 -10.44 -12.50 -23.39
N ALA A 73 -10.38 -12.72 -24.70
CA ALA A 73 -10.57 -11.70 -25.72
C ALA A 73 -12.05 -11.31 -25.89
N VAL A 74 -12.29 -10.10 -26.41
CA VAL A 74 -13.61 -9.72 -26.94
C VAL A 74 -13.78 -10.39 -28.30
N ALA A 75 -14.93 -11.05 -28.53
CA ALA A 75 -15.24 -11.65 -29.82
C ALA A 75 -15.31 -10.57 -30.92
N SER A 76 -14.70 -10.83 -32.08
CA SER A 76 -14.59 -9.86 -33.18
C SER A 76 -15.92 -9.48 -33.86
N ARG A 77 -17.00 -10.21 -33.60
CA ARG A 77 -18.35 -9.91 -34.10
C ARG A 77 -19.38 -10.18 -33.01
N THR A 78 -19.92 -9.12 -32.45
CA THR A 78 -20.97 -9.17 -31.44
C THR A 78 -21.82 -7.90 -31.53
N ASN A 79 -23.12 -8.01 -31.21
CA ASN A 79 -24.01 -6.86 -31.01
C ASN A 79 -24.00 -6.37 -29.56
N ASP A 80 -23.09 -6.92 -28.74
CA ASP A 80 -22.93 -6.58 -27.34
C ASP A 80 -22.20 -5.25 -27.20
N THR A 81 -22.86 -4.29 -26.55
CA THR A 81 -22.32 -2.96 -26.25
C THR A 81 -21.59 -2.90 -24.90
N SER A 82 -21.44 -4.03 -24.22
CA SER A 82 -20.77 -4.17 -22.92
C SER A 82 -20.04 -5.53 -22.79
N PRO A 83 -19.11 -5.86 -23.70
CA PRO A 83 -18.46 -7.16 -23.67
C PRO A 83 -17.54 -7.31 -22.46
N SER A 84 -17.48 -8.53 -21.93
CA SER A 84 -16.50 -8.91 -20.93
C SER A 84 -15.12 -9.14 -21.54
N TYR A 85 -14.09 -8.82 -20.77
CA TYR A 85 -12.69 -9.02 -21.15
C TYR A 85 -11.88 -9.41 -19.91
N THR A 86 -10.83 -10.19 -20.10
CA THR A 86 -9.91 -10.55 -19.01
C THR A 86 -8.47 -10.50 -19.50
N PHE A 87 -7.61 -9.81 -18.76
CA PHE A 87 -6.17 -9.85 -18.92
C PHE A 87 -5.50 -10.26 -17.62
N SER A 88 -4.27 -10.75 -17.66
CA SER A 88 -3.44 -10.96 -16.48
C SER A 88 -2.36 -9.89 -16.38
N SER A 89 -2.03 -9.47 -15.17
CA SER A 89 -0.85 -8.66 -14.83
C SER A 89 0.06 -9.44 -13.88
N ASN A 90 1.37 -9.23 -13.94
CA ASN A 90 2.31 -9.74 -12.93
C ASN A 90 2.50 -8.80 -11.73
N GLU A 91 1.92 -7.60 -11.76
CA GLU A 91 2.03 -6.58 -10.70
C GLU A 91 0.71 -5.82 -10.55
N GLU A 92 0.53 -5.17 -9.40
CA GLU A 92 -0.55 -4.21 -9.19
C GLU A 92 -0.24 -2.91 -9.96
N GLY A 93 -1.28 -2.18 -10.39
CA GLY A 93 -1.05 -0.89 -11.01
C GLY A 93 -2.31 -0.15 -11.42
N LEU A 94 -2.14 1.15 -11.68
CA LEU A 94 -3.21 2.03 -12.16
C LEU A 94 -3.50 1.75 -13.64
N ILE A 95 -4.75 1.46 -13.98
CA ILE A 95 -5.18 1.21 -15.35
C ILE A 95 -5.54 2.52 -16.03
N SER A 96 -5.09 2.68 -17.28
CA SER A 96 -5.62 3.67 -18.21
C SER A 96 -5.99 3.04 -19.56
N TYR A 97 -6.93 3.66 -20.26
CA TYR A 97 -7.48 3.14 -21.51
C TYR A 97 -7.16 4.06 -22.68
N GLY A 98 -6.69 3.48 -23.78
CA GLY A 98 -6.54 4.14 -25.08
C GLY A 98 -7.73 3.87 -26.02
N GLY A 99 -7.81 4.66 -27.09
CA GLY A 99 -8.90 4.58 -28.08
C GLY A 99 -10.20 5.22 -27.57
N LEU A 100 -11.35 4.71 -28.02
CA LEU A 100 -12.68 5.13 -27.56
C LEU A 100 -13.23 4.24 -26.43
N CYS A 101 -12.35 3.71 -25.57
CA CYS A 101 -12.70 2.70 -24.59
C CYS A 101 -12.59 3.20 -23.15
N ASP A 102 -13.41 2.62 -22.29
CA ASP A 102 -13.43 2.79 -20.85
C ASP A 102 -13.88 1.47 -20.20
N SER A 103 -13.87 1.36 -18.87
CA SER A 103 -14.38 0.16 -18.20
C SER A 103 -14.91 0.42 -16.78
N ASN A 104 -15.21 -0.65 -16.05
CA ASN A 104 -15.53 -0.60 -14.61
C ASN A 104 -14.31 -0.79 -13.70
N LEU A 105 -13.11 -0.98 -14.25
CA LEU A 105 -11.91 -1.34 -13.51
C LEU A 105 -10.83 -0.26 -13.69
N SER A 106 -10.33 0.27 -12.58
CA SER A 106 -9.29 1.32 -12.56
C SER A 106 -7.95 0.86 -12.01
N ILE A 107 -7.90 -0.27 -11.30
CA ILE A 107 -6.68 -0.83 -10.71
C ILE A 107 -6.58 -2.29 -11.16
N ALA A 108 -5.42 -2.68 -11.66
CA ALA A 108 -5.08 -4.06 -11.96
C ALA A 108 -4.41 -4.66 -10.73
N THR A 109 -4.69 -5.92 -10.41
CA THR A 109 -3.95 -6.69 -9.40
C THR A 109 -3.01 -7.69 -10.07
N ASN A 110 -2.03 -8.20 -9.33
CA ASN A 110 -1.31 -9.41 -9.73
C ASN A 110 -2.32 -10.56 -9.99
N GLY A 111 -2.19 -11.22 -11.13
CA GLY A 111 -3.10 -12.26 -11.60
C GLY A 111 -4.14 -11.74 -12.59
N ASN A 112 -5.30 -12.39 -12.63
CA ASN A 112 -6.35 -12.13 -13.62
C ASN A 112 -7.24 -10.96 -13.22
N ASN A 113 -7.47 -10.05 -14.17
CA ASN A 113 -8.24 -8.84 -14.04
C ASN A 113 -9.43 -8.90 -14.98
N PHE A 114 -10.64 -9.02 -14.41
CA PHE A 114 -11.89 -9.02 -15.16
C PHE A 114 -12.45 -7.60 -15.28
N LEU A 115 -12.83 -7.22 -16.49
CA LEU A 115 -13.52 -5.96 -16.74
C LEU A 115 -14.62 -6.11 -17.78
N ILE A 116 -15.50 -5.12 -17.80
CA ILE A 116 -16.54 -4.92 -18.80
C ILE A 116 -16.19 -3.64 -19.54
N PHE A 117 -15.90 -3.77 -20.83
CA PHE A 117 -15.61 -2.60 -21.66
C PHE A 117 -16.86 -1.76 -21.88
N LYS A 118 -16.66 -0.45 -21.92
CA LYS A 118 -17.64 0.55 -22.32
C LYS A 118 -17.03 1.33 -23.48
N THR A 119 -17.76 1.43 -24.58
CA THR A 119 -17.34 2.30 -25.68
C THR A 119 -17.88 3.70 -25.47
N LYS A 120 -17.12 4.72 -25.92
CA LYS A 120 -17.57 6.12 -26.05
C LYS A 120 -18.09 6.41 -27.46
N GLY A 121 -18.19 5.39 -28.34
CA GLY A 121 -18.56 5.49 -29.75
C GLY A 121 -19.62 4.46 -30.18
N ASP A 122 -19.51 3.97 -31.43
CA ASP A 122 -20.48 3.14 -32.15
C ASP A 122 -20.41 1.63 -31.83
N GLY A 123 -19.70 1.24 -30.78
CA GLY A 123 -19.60 -0.17 -30.36
C GLY A 123 -18.38 -0.93 -30.90
N SER A 124 -17.44 -0.24 -31.57
CA SER A 124 -16.14 -0.85 -31.90
C SER A 124 -15.23 -0.91 -30.67
N TYR A 125 -14.57 -2.06 -30.47
CA TYR A 125 -13.55 -2.30 -29.43
C TYR A 125 -12.18 -2.64 -30.01
N ALA A 126 -12.02 -2.59 -31.34
CA ALA A 126 -10.79 -3.00 -32.02
C ALA A 126 -9.60 -2.07 -31.74
N ASP A 127 -9.86 -0.83 -31.33
CA ASP A 127 -8.88 0.19 -30.98
C ASP A 127 -8.67 0.33 -29.46
N CYS A 128 -9.33 -0.50 -28.63
CA CYS A 128 -9.13 -0.49 -27.19
C CYS A 128 -7.70 -0.94 -26.84
N VAL A 129 -7.00 -0.12 -26.06
CA VAL A 129 -5.70 -0.48 -25.49
C VAL A 129 -5.76 -0.30 -23.98
N ILE A 130 -5.18 -1.26 -23.25
CA ILE A 130 -5.05 -1.19 -21.78
C ILE A 130 -3.59 -0.91 -21.47
N TYR A 131 -3.35 0.10 -20.64
CA TYR A 131 -2.05 0.39 -20.04
C TYR A 131 -2.17 0.20 -18.53
N VAL A 132 -1.15 -0.39 -17.90
CA VAL A 132 -1.03 -0.49 -16.45
C VAL A 132 0.26 0.22 -16.04
N THR A 133 0.11 1.22 -15.18
CA THR A 133 1.23 1.95 -14.57
C THR A 133 1.57 1.27 -13.25
N ASP A 134 2.83 0.89 -13.08
CA ASP A 134 3.37 0.33 -11.85
C ASP A 134 3.02 1.19 -10.63
N SER A 135 2.57 0.54 -9.55
CA SER A 135 2.26 1.18 -8.27
C SER A 135 3.24 0.82 -7.16
N GLU A 136 4.12 -0.15 -7.38
CA GLU A 136 5.15 -0.55 -6.42
C GLU A 136 6.45 0.22 -6.70
N SER A 137 7.19 0.59 -5.65
CA SER A 137 8.46 1.32 -5.74
C SER A 137 9.42 0.95 -4.63
#